data_AF-A0A1S1Q4P6-F1
#
_entry.id   AF-A0A1S1Q4P6-F1
#
_cell.length_a   1.000
_cell.length_b   1.000
_cell.length_c   1.000
_cell.angle_alpha   90.00
_cell.angle_beta   90.00
_cell.angle_gamma   90.00
#
_symmetry.space_group_name_H-M   'P 1'
#
loop_
_entity.id
_entity.type
_entity.pdbx_description
1 polymer ?
#
loop_
_entity_poly.entity_id
_entity_poly.type
_entity_poly.pdbx_seq_one_letter_code
_entity_poly.pdbx_strand_id
1 'polypeptide(L)'
;MPTLGIIGSGNIGAAVARLAVAAGFPVVVANSRGPETLTDLVEELGALATAGTVEQAAQAGELVVLAVPLAAHTAIPAELLEGKIVLDASNYYPSRDGRIAELDEDKTTTSELIHRHFPGTRLVKAFNNILAHHIPLLARPAGAPDRTALPIAGDDADAKKAAAALIGQLGFDTVDAGPLAQSWRIEPETTAYTRLYLADPATPFEQVMQAPARPVPAAELHRALEAVERLHVADRTF
;
A
#
# COMPACT_ATOMS: atom_id res chain seq x y z
N MET A 1 8.57 20.23 -3.83
CA MET A 1 7.69 19.05 -3.72
C MET A 1 7.48 18.74 -2.24
N PRO A 2 6.28 18.29 -1.82
CA PRO A 2 6.06 17.86 -0.45
C PRO A 2 6.94 16.64 -0.12
N THR A 3 7.36 16.49 1.13
CA THR A 3 8.10 15.31 1.58
C THR A 3 7.12 14.16 1.82
N LEU A 4 7.49 12.94 1.43
CA LEU A 4 6.73 11.73 1.71
C LEU A 4 7.33 10.99 2.91
N GLY A 5 6.52 10.77 3.95
CA GLY A 5 6.90 9.89 5.04
C GLY A 5 6.67 8.42 4.67
N ILE A 6 7.60 7.53 4.97
CA ILE A 6 7.45 6.09 4.75
C ILE A 6 7.74 5.36 6.06
N ILE A 7 6.71 4.77 6.66
CA ILE A 7 6.82 3.95 7.86
C ILE A 7 6.77 2.49 7.44
N GLY A 8 7.92 1.82 7.52
CA GLY A 8 8.12 0.46 7.05
C GLY A 8 9.03 0.41 5.82
N SER A 9 10.27 -0.05 6.01
CA SER A 9 11.27 -0.15 4.95
C SER A 9 11.31 -1.54 4.27
N GLY A 10 10.21 -2.29 4.35
CA GLY A 10 10.07 -3.59 3.67
C GLY A 10 9.92 -3.43 2.17
N ASN A 11 9.57 -4.53 1.49
CA ASN A 11 9.51 -4.56 0.02
C ASN A 11 8.62 -3.46 -0.58
N ILE A 12 7.42 -3.25 -0.03
CA ILE A 12 6.48 -2.21 -0.51
C ILE A 12 7.02 -0.81 -0.24
N GLY A 13 7.41 -0.51 1.01
CA GLY A 13 7.88 0.83 1.37
C GLY A 13 9.14 1.24 0.59
N ALA A 14 10.08 0.32 0.40
CA ALA A 14 11.27 0.59 -0.42
C ALA A 14 10.93 0.77 -1.91
N ALA A 15 9.97 0.00 -2.46
CA ALA A 15 9.52 0.19 -3.83
C ALA A 15 8.85 1.56 -4.05
N VAL A 16 8.00 1.99 -3.12
CA VAL A 16 7.38 3.32 -3.16
C VAL A 16 8.41 4.43 -2.97
N ALA A 17 9.39 4.25 -2.07
CA ALA A 17 10.49 5.20 -1.88
C ALA A 17 11.27 5.44 -3.18
N ARG A 18 11.61 4.37 -3.91
CA ARG A 18 12.31 4.45 -5.21
C ARG A 18 11.52 5.27 -6.22
N LEU A 19 10.22 5.00 -6.36
CA LEU A 19 9.37 5.74 -7.29
C LEU A 19 9.21 7.20 -6.86
N ALA A 20 9.06 7.48 -5.57
CA ALA A 20 8.92 8.82 -5.04
C ALA A 20 10.17 9.66 -5.31
N VAL A 21 11.36 9.11 -5.03
CA VAL A 21 12.63 9.79 -5.33
C VAL A 21 12.82 9.99 -6.83
N ALA A 22 12.51 8.97 -7.65
CA ALA A 22 12.57 9.10 -9.11
C ALA A 22 11.61 10.17 -9.66
N ALA A 23 10.47 10.38 -8.99
CA ALA A 23 9.52 11.44 -9.29
C ALA A 23 9.89 12.81 -8.66
N GLY A 24 11.01 12.91 -7.93
CA GLY A 24 11.53 14.15 -7.36
C GLY A 24 11.05 14.48 -5.94
N PHE A 25 10.33 13.57 -5.28
CA PHE A 25 9.89 13.76 -3.90
C PHE A 25 11.05 13.52 -2.93
N PRO A 26 11.29 14.43 -1.97
CA PRO A 26 12.04 14.08 -0.77
C PRO A 26 11.29 12.98 0.00
N VAL A 27 12.01 12.00 0.54
CA VAL A 27 11.44 10.91 1.34
C VAL A 27 12.17 10.77 2.67
N VAL A 28 11.40 10.52 3.74
CA VAL A 28 11.94 10.10 5.03
C VAL A 28 11.48 8.67 5.29
N VAL A 29 12.42 7.74 5.30
CA VAL A 29 12.14 6.30 5.50
C VAL A 29 12.44 5.93 6.94
N ALA A 30 11.49 5.25 7.59
CA ALA A 30 11.61 4.73 8.93
C ALA A 30 11.31 3.23 8.97
N ASN A 31 11.90 2.54 9.94
CA ASN A 31 11.56 1.17 10.29
C ASN A 31 11.66 0.98 11.82
N SER A 32 11.31 -0.21 12.32
CA SER A 32 11.34 -0.53 13.75
C SER A 32 12.74 -0.84 14.31
N ARG A 33 13.76 -0.93 13.45
CA ARG A 33 15.12 -1.37 13.81
C ARG A 33 16.10 -0.21 13.95
N GLY A 34 15.67 1.01 13.64
CA GLY A 34 16.49 2.22 13.77
C GLY A 34 17.01 2.76 12.42
N PRO A 35 17.19 4.09 12.29
CA PRO A 35 17.66 4.73 11.06
C PRO A 35 18.99 4.19 10.53
N GLU A 36 19.88 3.76 11.42
CA GLU A 36 21.19 3.20 11.09
C GLU A 36 21.10 1.94 10.21
N THR A 37 20.00 1.19 10.32
CA THR A 37 19.75 -0.01 9.51
C THR A 37 19.29 0.29 8.09
N LEU A 38 19.11 1.57 7.74
CA LEU A 38 18.61 2.03 6.44
C LEU A 38 19.71 2.64 5.56
N THR A 39 20.97 2.59 6.00
CA THR A 39 22.12 3.20 5.31
C THR A 39 22.17 2.78 3.84
N ASP A 40 22.19 1.48 3.54
CA ASP A 40 22.24 0.97 2.16
C ASP A 40 21.07 1.45 1.30
N LEU A 41 19.85 1.47 1.86
CA LEU A 41 18.66 1.91 1.13
C LEU A 41 18.72 3.41 0.82
N VAL A 42 19.16 4.23 1.77
CA VAL A 42 19.28 5.68 1.55
C VAL A 42 20.40 6.00 0.57
N GLU A 43 21.52 5.29 0.64
CA GLU A 43 22.61 5.41 -0.35
C GLU A 43 22.15 5.03 -1.75
N GLU A 44 21.37 3.94 -1.89
CA GLU A 44 20.75 3.53 -3.15
C GLU A 44 19.83 4.62 -3.72
N LEU A 45 18.99 5.21 -2.87
CA LEU A 45 18.01 6.22 -3.26
C LEU A 45 18.65 7.59 -3.55
N GLY A 46 19.77 7.92 -2.91
CA GLY A 46 20.51 9.15 -3.12
C GLY A 46 19.92 10.37 -2.38
N ALA A 47 20.25 11.57 -2.87
CA ALA A 47 20.15 12.82 -2.11
C ALA A 47 18.74 13.25 -1.66
N LEU A 48 17.69 12.66 -2.25
CA LEU A 48 16.30 12.95 -1.86
C LEU A 48 15.79 12.02 -0.75
N ALA A 49 16.54 11.00 -0.34
CA ALA A 49 16.16 10.10 0.74
C ALA A 49 16.94 10.38 2.01
N THR A 50 16.25 10.27 3.14
CA THR A 50 16.88 10.24 4.47
C THR A 50 16.28 9.11 5.30
N ALA A 51 17.10 8.55 6.18
CA ALA A 51 16.65 7.61 7.22
C ALA A 51 16.24 8.41 8.45
N GLY A 52 15.10 8.05 9.05
CA GLY A 52 14.60 8.69 10.26
C GLY A 52 13.85 7.71 11.16
N THR A 53 13.47 8.20 12.34
CA THR A 53 12.56 7.48 13.23
C THR A 53 11.13 7.52 12.69
N VAL A 54 10.24 6.72 13.26
CA VAL A 54 8.81 6.72 12.90
C VAL A 54 8.19 8.11 13.09
N GLU A 55 8.56 8.79 14.18
CA GLU A 55 8.16 10.17 14.48
C GLU A 55 8.65 11.13 13.40
N GLN A 56 9.91 11.02 12.98
CA GLN A 56 10.48 11.89 11.95
C GLN A 56 9.81 11.67 10.59
N ALA A 57 9.54 10.42 10.21
CA ALA A 57 8.82 10.11 8.97
C ALA A 57 7.39 10.66 9.00
N ALA A 58 6.69 10.51 10.13
CA ALA A 58 5.33 11.02 10.30
C ALA A 58 5.26 12.56 10.31
N GLN A 59 6.23 13.22 10.94
CA GLN A 59 6.30 14.68 11.00
C GLN A 59 6.65 15.30 9.64
N ALA A 60 7.56 14.68 8.89
CA ALA A 60 8.08 15.24 7.65
C ALA A 60 7.04 15.33 6.53
N GLY A 61 6.07 14.41 6.47
CA GLY A 61 5.08 14.34 5.40
C GLY A 61 3.67 14.73 5.84
N GLU A 62 2.94 15.42 4.97
CA GLU A 62 1.47 15.52 5.03
C GLU A 62 0.81 14.20 4.57
N LEU A 63 1.49 13.51 3.65
CA LEU A 63 1.21 12.15 3.19
C LEU A 63 2.23 11.20 3.82
N VAL A 64 1.73 10.10 4.37
CA VAL A 64 2.55 9.03 4.96
C VAL A 64 2.14 7.70 4.35
N VAL A 65 3.10 6.90 3.90
CA VAL A 65 2.86 5.49 3.51
C VAL A 65 3.11 4.61 4.72
N LEU A 66 2.08 3.89 5.16
CA LEU A 66 2.15 2.88 6.21
C LEU A 66 2.31 1.51 5.56
N ALA A 67 3.53 0.98 5.58
CA ALA A 67 3.93 -0.28 4.94
C ALA A 67 4.56 -1.25 5.95
N VAL A 68 3.86 -1.47 7.07
CA VAL A 68 4.24 -2.42 8.13
C VAL A 68 3.36 -3.67 8.09
N PRO A 69 3.80 -4.81 8.64
CA PRO A 69 2.91 -5.93 8.93
C PRO A 69 1.71 -5.48 9.76
N LEU A 70 0.53 -6.08 9.53
CA LEU A 70 -0.67 -5.75 10.31
C LEU A 70 -0.41 -5.94 11.80
N ALA A 71 0.21 -7.04 12.25
CA ALA A 71 0.50 -7.23 13.67
C ALA A 71 1.42 -6.17 14.31
N ALA A 72 2.15 -5.38 13.51
CA ALA A 72 3.07 -4.35 13.98
C ALA A 72 2.44 -2.95 14.10
N HIS A 73 1.24 -2.71 13.57
CA HIS A 73 0.66 -1.37 13.52
C HIS A 73 0.41 -0.76 14.91
N THR A 74 0.08 -1.59 15.90
CA THR A 74 -0.21 -1.16 17.27
C THR A 74 1.01 -0.65 18.03
N ALA A 75 2.22 -0.94 17.54
CA ALA A 75 3.47 -0.43 18.13
C ALA A 75 3.76 1.02 17.72
N ILE A 76 3.03 1.58 16.75
CA ILE A 76 3.17 2.97 16.33
C ILE A 76 2.18 3.82 17.14
N PRO A 77 2.65 4.83 17.89
CA PRO A 77 1.75 5.71 18.64
C PRO A 77 0.79 6.46 17.71
N ALA A 78 -0.49 6.47 18.07
CA ALA A 78 -1.55 6.97 17.20
C ALA A 78 -1.44 8.48 16.92
N GLU A 79 -0.98 9.23 17.93
CA GLU A 79 -0.76 10.67 17.92
C GLU A 79 0.24 11.12 16.85
N LEU A 80 1.16 10.25 16.42
CA LEU A 80 2.13 10.59 15.37
C LEU A 80 1.46 10.80 14.01
N LEU A 81 0.34 10.14 13.78
CA LEU A 81 -0.39 10.19 12.50
C LEU A 81 -1.67 11.05 12.58
N GLU A 82 -1.91 11.73 13.69
CA GLU A 82 -3.10 12.58 13.84
C GLU A 82 -3.14 13.69 12.77
N GLY A 83 -4.29 13.83 12.09
CA GLY A 83 -4.52 14.78 11.01
C GLY A 83 -3.82 14.45 9.68
N LYS A 84 -3.03 13.37 9.62
CA LYS A 84 -2.28 12.98 8.41
C LYS A 84 -3.17 12.24 7.41
N ILE A 85 -2.81 12.36 6.13
CA ILE A 85 -3.30 11.46 5.09
C ILE A 85 -2.37 10.25 5.07
N VAL A 86 -2.91 9.07 5.37
CA VAL A 86 -2.11 7.85 5.50
C VAL A 86 -2.52 6.86 4.42
N LEU A 87 -1.57 6.49 3.56
CA LEU A 87 -1.72 5.43 2.58
C LEU A 87 -1.40 4.09 3.24
N ASP A 88 -2.42 3.29 3.55
CA ASP A 88 -2.29 1.97 4.17
C ASP A 88 -2.04 0.88 3.11
N ALA A 89 -0.85 0.27 3.16
CA ALA A 89 -0.47 -0.84 2.29
C ALA A 89 -0.61 -2.22 2.95
N SER A 90 -1.25 -2.29 4.11
CA SER A 90 -1.33 -3.52 4.91
C SER A 90 -2.30 -4.53 4.31
N ASN A 91 -2.00 -5.81 4.53
CA ASN A 91 -2.91 -6.94 4.27
C ASN A 91 -2.88 -7.85 5.50
N TYR A 92 -3.95 -8.61 5.70
CA TYR A 92 -4.03 -9.63 6.74
C TYR A 92 -3.57 -11.00 6.23
N TYR A 93 -2.52 -11.55 6.85
CA TYR A 93 -2.03 -12.91 6.60
C TYR A 93 -1.94 -13.69 7.93
N PRO A 94 -2.83 -14.68 8.18
CA PRO A 94 -2.84 -15.43 9.43
C PRO A 94 -1.49 -16.06 9.81
N SER A 95 -0.70 -16.52 8.83
CA SER A 95 0.64 -17.08 9.09
C SER A 95 1.64 -16.07 9.68
N ARG A 96 1.47 -14.78 9.36
CA ARG A 96 2.34 -13.69 9.81
C ARG A 96 1.78 -12.97 11.03
N ASP A 97 0.48 -12.71 11.01
CA ASP A 97 -0.18 -11.82 11.96
C ASP A 97 -0.85 -12.59 13.12
N GLY A 98 -0.93 -13.92 13.02
CA GLY A 98 -1.80 -14.72 13.89
C GLY A 98 -3.28 -14.58 13.52
N ARG A 99 -4.13 -15.39 14.15
CA ARG A 99 -5.59 -15.31 13.94
C ARG A 99 -6.18 -14.10 14.66
N ILE A 100 -6.94 -13.29 13.93
CA ILE A 100 -7.60 -12.08 14.45
C ILE A 100 -9.09 -12.30 14.29
N ALA A 101 -9.76 -12.62 15.39
CA ALA A 101 -11.13 -13.11 15.39
C ALA A 101 -12.11 -12.18 14.64
N GLU A 102 -12.00 -10.87 14.81
CA GLU A 102 -12.89 -9.92 14.12
C GLU A 102 -12.69 -9.84 12.60
N LEU A 103 -11.49 -10.16 12.10
CA LEU A 103 -11.23 -10.28 10.66
C LEU A 103 -11.70 -11.64 10.16
N ASP A 104 -11.38 -12.72 10.88
CA ASP A 104 -11.83 -14.07 10.54
C ASP A 104 -13.37 -14.19 10.52
N GLU A 105 -14.07 -13.45 11.39
CA GLU A 105 -15.53 -13.38 11.48
C GLU A 105 -16.15 -12.30 10.57
N ASP A 106 -15.36 -11.70 9.68
CA ASP A 106 -15.82 -10.72 8.69
C ASP A 106 -16.50 -9.44 9.29
N LYS A 107 -16.28 -9.17 10.59
CA LYS A 107 -16.87 -8.04 11.33
C LYS A 107 -16.26 -6.69 10.96
N THR A 108 -15.10 -6.69 10.33
CA THR A 108 -14.34 -5.51 9.91
C THR A 108 -13.44 -5.84 8.74
N THR A 109 -12.98 -4.83 8.02
CA THR A 109 -11.87 -4.93 7.06
C THR A 109 -10.51 -4.71 7.73
N THR A 110 -9.42 -5.08 7.03
CA THR A 110 -8.05 -4.86 7.52
C THR A 110 -7.78 -3.37 7.78
N SER A 111 -8.24 -2.50 6.88
CA SER A 111 -8.00 -1.06 7.00
C SER A 111 -8.92 -0.38 8.01
N GLU A 112 -10.15 -0.86 8.23
CA GLU A 112 -10.98 -0.39 9.36
C GLU A 112 -10.38 -0.77 10.72
N LEU A 113 -9.75 -1.95 10.84
CA LEU A 113 -9.02 -2.33 12.05
C LEU A 113 -7.84 -1.39 12.31
N ILE A 114 -7.05 -1.08 11.26
CA ILE A 114 -5.95 -0.11 11.35
C ILE A 114 -6.48 1.29 11.70
N HIS A 115 -7.57 1.73 11.07
CA HIS A 115 -8.16 3.05 11.33
C HIS A 115 -8.64 3.20 12.78
N ARG A 116 -9.15 2.12 13.40
CA ARG A 116 -9.52 2.12 14.83
C ARG A 116 -8.34 2.42 15.76
N HIS A 117 -7.12 2.02 15.40
CA HIS A 117 -5.90 2.39 16.13
C HIS A 117 -5.44 3.82 15.81
N PHE A 118 -5.70 4.31 14.60
CA PHE A 118 -5.35 5.66 14.15
C PHE A 118 -6.57 6.55 13.84
N PRO A 119 -7.49 6.79 14.81
CA PRO A 119 -8.79 7.40 14.53
C PRO A 119 -8.70 8.86 14.01
N GLY A 120 -7.60 9.55 14.30
CA GLY A 120 -7.34 10.91 13.81
C GLY A 120 -6.78 10.98 12.38
N THR A 121 -6.58 9.85 11.71
CA THR A 121 -6.05 9.82 10.34
C THR A 121 -7.16 9.92 9.29
N ARG A 122 -6.79 10.44 8.12
CA ARG A 122 -7.55 10.31 6.88
C ARG A 122 -6.95 9.14 6.09
N LEU A 123 -7.32 7.92 6.48
CA LEU A 123 -6.74 6.68 5.95
C LEU A 123 -7.25 6.35 4.54
N VAL A 124 -6.35 5.97 3.64
CA VAL A 124 -6.66 5.47 2.30
C VAL A 124 -5.89 4.18 2.07
N LYS A 125 -6.57 3.06 1.84
CA LYS A 125 -5.92 1.81 1.45
C LYS A 125 -5.36 1.96 0.03
N ALA A 126 -4.08 1.66 -0.17
CA ALA A 126 -3.39 1.77 -1.45
C ALA A 126 -2.14 0.88 -1.48
N PHE A 127 -1.67 0.50 -2.67
CA PHE A 127 -0.48 -0.37 -2.90
C PHE A 127 -0.55 -1.79 -2.31
N ASN A 128 -1.56 -2.11 -1.51
CA ASN A 128 -1.72 -3.40 -0.86
C ASN A 128 -1.95 -4.55 -1.88
N ASN A 129 -2.47 -4.23 -3.06
CA ASN A 129 -3.01 -5.20 -4.01
C ASN A 129 -2.01 -5.66 -5.09
N ILE A 130 -0.80 -5.12 -5.11
CA ILE A 130 0.24 -5.36 -6.12
C ILE A 130 1.48 -5.98 -5.47
N LEU A 131 2.17 -6.88 -6.18
CA LEU A 131 3.44 -7.43 -5.70
C LEU A 131 4.51 -6.33 -5.67
N ALA A 132 5.31 -6.30 -4.61
CA ALA A 132 6.26 -5.21 -4.39
C ALA A 132 7.26 -5.03 -5.53
N HIS A 133 7.73 -6.12 -6.15
CA HIS A 133 8.65 -6.03 -7.28
C HIS A 133 7.96 -5.60 -8.58
N HIS A 134 6.64 -5.70 -8.68
CA HIS A 134 5.87 -5.17 -9.83
C HIS A 134 5.71 -3.65 -9.77
N ILE A 135 5.72 -3.04 -8.58
CA ILE A 135 5.56 -1.58 -8.41
C ILE A 135 6.56 -0.79 -9.28
N PRO A 136 7.89 -0.97 -9.17
CA PRO A 136 8.81 -0.23 -10.03
C PRO A 136 8.74 -0.64 -11.51
N LEU A 137 8.33 -1.87 -11.82
CA LEU A 137 8.28 -2.39 -13.19
C LEU A 137 7.09 -1.87 -14.00
N LEU A 138 5.97 -1.59 -13.32
CA LEU A 138 4.70 -1.18 -13.94
C LEU A 138 4.48 0.34 -13.92
N ALA A 139 5.34 1.11 -13.26
CA ALA A 139 5.26 2.56 -13.29
C ALA A 139 5.47 3.09 -14.71
N ARG A 140 4.58 3.98 -15.16
CA ARG A 140 4.64 4.64 -16.47
C ARG A 140 4.32 6.13 -16.35
N PRO A 141 4.92 6.99 -17.17
CA PRO A 141 4.58 8.42 -17.17
C PRO A 141 3.11 8.64 -17.51
N ALA A 142 2.57 9.78 -17.07
CA ALA A 142 1.20 10.15 -17.38
C ALA A 142 0.94 10.15 -18.90
N GLY A 143 -0.19 9.56 -19.30
CA GLY A 143 -0.60 9.45 -20.70
C GLY A 143 0.00 8.25 -21.47
N ALA A 144 0.86 7.44 -20.85
CA ALA A 144 1.32 6.20 -21.46
C ALA A 144 0.14 5.23 -21.72
N PRO A 145 0.06 4.60 -22.91
CA PRO A 145 -1.06 3.71 -23.25
C PRO A 145 -1.05 2.40 -22.44
N ASP A 146 0.09 2.01 -21.88
CA ASP A 146 0.30 0.82 -21.07
C ASP A 146 0.34 1.13 -19.56
N ARG A 147 -0.33 2.19 -19.12
CA ARG A 147 -0.35 2.59 -17.71
C ARG A 147 -1.19 1.63 -16.88
N THR A 148 -0.65 1.27 -15.72
CA THR A 148 -1.31 0.38 -14.76
C THR A 148 -2.15 1.19 -13.78
N ALA A 149 -3.34 0.69 -13.47
CA ALA A 149 -4.20 1.24 -12.43
C ALA A 149 -4.06 0.48 -11.11
N LEU A 150 -4.08 1.22 -10.00
CA LEU A 150 -4.16 0.68 -8.64
C LEU A 150 -5.50 1.08 -8.01
N PRO A 151 -6.18 0.19 -7.27
CA PRO A 151 -7.37 0.56 -6.55
C PRO A 151 -7.01 1.36 -5.29
N ILE A 152 -7.90 2.25 -4.88
CA ILE A 152 -7.84 2.94 -3.60
C ILE A 152 -9.17 2.84 -2.87
N ALA A 153 -9.17 2.75 -1.54
CA ALA A 153 -10.40 2.77 -0.73
C ALA A 153 -10.21 3.68 0.48
N GLY A 154 -11.23 4.46 0.84
CA GLY A 154 -11.14 5.44 1.93
C GLY A 154 -12.43 6.25 2.09
N ASP A 155 -12.68 6.71 3.31
CA ASP A 155 -13.93 7.40 3.66
C ASP A 155 -13.88 8.91 3.38
N ASP A 156 -12.67 9.48 3.31
CA ASP A 156 -12.47 10.90 3.03
C ASP A 156 -12.14 11.13 1.55
N ALA A 157 -12.97 11.95 0.89
CA ALA A 157 -12.86 12.20 -0.54
C ALA A 157 -11.60 13.00 -0.93
N ASP A 158 -11.19 13.99 -0.13
CA ASP A 158 -9.99 14.78 -0.42
C ASP A 158 -8.72 13.97 -0.15
N ALA A 159 -8.74 13.09 0.86
CA ALA A 159 -7.66 12.16 1.13
C ALA A 159 -7.48 11.19 -0.04
N LYS A 160 -8.57 10.61 -0.57
CA LYS A 160 -8.53 9.79 -1.79
C LYS A 160 -7.99 10.58 -2.99
N LYS A 161 -8.39 11.84 -3.15
CA LYS A 161 -7.88 12.72 -4.22
C LYS A 161 -6.37 12.98 -4.07
N ALA A 162 -5.88 13.23 -2.86
CA ALA A 162 -4.47 13.42 -2.59
C ALA A 162 -3.65 12.13 -2.83
N ALA A 163 -4.17 10.99 -2.38
CA ALA A 163 -3.58 9.68 -2.64
C ALA A 163 -3.51 9.39 -4.15
N ALA A 164 -4.60 9.64 -4.90
CA ALA A 164 -4.64 9.49 -6.35
C ALA A 164 -3.64 10.41 -7.05
N ALA A 165 -3.49 11.66 -6.59
CA ALA A 165 -2.51 12.59 -7.16
C ALA A 165 -1.06 12.14 -6.91
N LEU A 166 -0.75 11.60 -5.72
CA LEU A 166 0.54 11.00 -5.42
C LEU A 166 0.79 9.78 -6.30
N ILE A 167 -0.12 8.79 -6.28
CA ILE A 167 -0.03 7.55 -7.08
C ILE A 167 0.10 7.86 -8.58
N GLY A 168 -0.59 8.92 -9.04
CA GLY A 168 -0.44 9.51 -10.37
C GLY A 168 0.99 9.90 -10.69
N GLN A 169 1.64 10.68 -9.81
CA GLN A 169 3.03 11.10 -10.00
C GLN A 169 4.02 9.95 -9.88
N LEU A 170 3.67 8.89 -9.13
CA LEU A 170 4.45 7.65 -9.03
C LEU A 170 4.26 6.71 -10.24
N GLY A 171 3.42 7.10 -11.21
CA GLY A 171 3.33 6.42 -12.50
C GLY A 171 2.15 5.47 -12.68
N PHE A 172 1.10 5.62 -11.88
CA PHE A 172 -0.09 4.76 -11.93
C PHE A 172 -1.39 5.56 -12.09
N ASP A 173 -2.38 4.97 -12.74
CA ASP A 173 -3.77 5.42 -12.62
C ASP A 173 -4.39 4.91 -11.31
N THR A 174 -5.53 5.45 -10.91
CA THR A 174 -6.28 4.97 -9.74
C THR A 174 -7.74 4.67 -10.06
N VAL A 175 -8.29 3.63 -9.42
CA VAL A 175 -9.73 3.34 -9.42
C VAL A 175 -10.25 3.36 -7.99
N ASP A 176 -11.30 4.12 -7.73
CA ASP A 176 -11.93 4.17 -6.40
C ASP A 176 -12.74 2.90 -6.15
N ALA A 177 -12.36 2.14 -5.13
CA ALA A 177 -13.02 0.92 -4.68
C ALA A 177 -14.09 1.18 -3.60
N GLY A 178 -14.25 2.43 -3.16
CA GLY A 178 -15.29 2.86 -2.22
C GLY A 178 -14.75 3.27 -0.84
N PRO A 179 -15.60 3.21 0.21
CA PRO A 179 -15.22 3.48 1.60
C PRO A 179 -14.30 2.39 2.17
N LEU A 180 -13.73 2.60 3.36
CA LEU A 180 -12.89 1.61 4.04
C LEU A 180 -13.63 0.29 4.29
N ALA A 181 -14.94 0.35 4.58
CA ALA A 181 -15.79 -0.85 4.70
C ALA A 181 -15.86 -1.72 3.42
N GLN A 182 -15.46 -1.18 2.26
CA GLN A 182 -15.36 -1.91 0.99
C GLN A 182 -13.92 -2.30 0.63
N SER A 183 -12.95 -2.02 1.50
CA SER A 183 -11.53 -2.29 1.22
C SER A 183 -11.19 -3.77 1.13
N TRP A 184 -12.03 -4.65 1.69
CA TRP A 184 -11.90 -6.11 1.53
C TRP A 184 -11.88 -6.53 0.05
N ARG A 185 -12.48 -5.74 -0.86
CA ARG A 185 -12.53 -6.03 -2.30
C ARG A 185 -11.16 -6.01 -2.99
N ILE A 186 -10.15 -5.48 -2.31
CA ILE A 186 -8.77 -5.37 -2.81
C ILE A 186 -7.76 -6.08 -1.91
N GLU A 187 -8.24 -6.90 -0.98
CA GLU A 187 -7.43 -7.70 -0.04
C GLU A 187 -7.11 -9.10 -0.61
N PRO A 188 -6.25 -9.90 0.06
CA PRO A 188 -5.84 -11.20 -0.42
C PRO A 188 -7.00 -12.11 -0.86
N GLU A 189 -6.72 -12.90 -1.90
CA GLU A 189 -7.64 -13.86 -2.56
C GLU A 189 -8.75 -13.24 -3.42
N THR A 190 -8.92 -11.92 -3.44
CA THR A 190 -9.87 -11.25 -4.35
C THR A 190 -9.34 -11.15 -5.78
N THR A 191 -10.23 -10.97 -6.75
CA THR A 191 -9.90 -10.78 -8.17
C THR A 191 -9.09 -9.51 -8.45
N ALA A 192 -9.17 -8.50 -7.59
CA ALA A 192 -8.41 -7.25 -7.70
C ALA A 192 -7.03 -7.29 -6.99
N TYR A 193 -6.63 -8.45 -6.47
CA TYR A 193 -5.42 -8.65 -5.68
C TYR A 193 -4.39 -9.55 -6.37
N THR A 194 -3.16 -9.06 -6.50
CA THR A 194 -1.93 -9.68 -7.05
C THR A 194 -2.06 -10.32 -8.43
N ARG A 195 -2.80 -11.44 -8.55
CA ARG A 195 -2.99 -12.25 -9.78
C ARG A 195 -3.38 -11.42 -11.00
N LEU A 196 -4.14 -10.35 -10.81
CA LEU A 196 -4.51 -9.43 -11.87
C LEU A 196 -3.30 -8.82 -12.60
N TYR A 197 -2.19 -8.58 -11.90
CA TYR A 197 -0.99 -7.93 -12.43
C TYR A 197 0.05 -8.90 -13.00
N LEU A 198 -0.21 -10.20 -12.95
CA LEU A 198 0.71 -11.21 -13.48
C LEU A 198 0.53 -11.32 -15.00
N ALA A 199 1.64 -11.48 -15.72
CA ALA A 199 1.62 -11.79 -17.15
C ALA A 199 0.83 -13.07 -17.44
N ASP A 200 0.91 -14.06 -16.55
CA ASP A 200 0.04 -15.24 -16.53
C ASP A 200 -0.73 -15.32 -15.20
N PRO A 201 -2.04 -15.01 -15.18
CA PRO A 201 -2.87 -15.14 -13.98
C PRO A 201 -2.98 -16.57 -13.43
N ALA A 202 -2.67 -17.60 -14.23
CA ALA A 202 -2.68 -19.00 -13.84
C ALA A 202 -1.38 -19.46 -13.16
N THR A 203 -0.39 -18.56 -12.99
CA THR A 203 0.88 -18.88 -12.33
C THR A 203 0.66 -19.61 -10.99
N PRO A 204 1.30 -20.77 -10.75
CA PRO A 204 1.21 -21.49 -9.49
C PRO A 204 1.62 -20.63 -8.28
N PHE A 205 1.00 -20.86 -7.12
CA PHE A 205 1.18 -20.01 -5.93
C PHE A 205 2.65 -19.87 -5.51
N GLU A 206 3.40 -20.97 -5.56
CA GLU A 206 4.82 -21.05 -5.20
C GLU A 206 5.74 -20.25 -6.15
N GLN A 207 5.24 -19.84 -7.31
CA GLN A 207 5.98 -19.07 -8.33
C GLN A 207 5.54 -17.61 -8.41
N VAL A 208 4.45 -17.21 -7.73
CA VAL A 208 3.87 -15.85 -7.81
C VAL A 208 4.90 -14.76 -7.51
N MET A 209 5.80 -14.98 -6.55
CA MET A 209 6.80 -13.98 -6.15
C MET A 209 7.88 -13.71 -7.20
N GLN A 210 7.98 -14.54 -8.24
CA GLN A 210 8.93 -14.38 -9.34
C GLN A 210 8.21 -14.13 -10.68
N ALA A 211 6.88 -14.14 -10.67
CA ALA A 211 6.07 -14.01 -11.87
C ALA A 211 6.33 -12.67 -12.58
N PRO A 212 6.46 -12.67 -13.92
CA PRO A 212 6.52 -11.43 -14.69
C PRO A 212 5.24 -10.61 -14.52
N ALA A 213 5.39 -9.29 -14.54
CA ALA A 213 4.28 -8.35 -14.46
C ALA A 213 3.65 -8.09 -15.84
N ARG A 214 2.39 -7.68 -15.86
CA ARG A 214 1.75 -7.03 -17.00
C ARG A 214 1.02 -5.76 -16.57
N PRO A 215 0.85 -4.79 -17.49
CA PRO A 215 -0.03 -3.66 -17.25
C PRO A 215 -1.49 -4.08 -17.04
N VAL A 216 -2.19 -3.33 -16.19
CA VAL A 216 -3.63 -3.49 -15.94
C VAL A 216 -4.32 -2.14 -16.14
N PRO A 217 -5.03 -1.91 -17.24
CA PRO A 217 -5.75 -0.66 -17.48
C PRO A 217 -6.88 -0.43 -16.46
N ALA A 218 -7.23 0.83 -16.19
CA ALA A 218 -8.29 1.19 -15.24
C ALA A 218 -9.64 0.50 -15.52
N ALA A 219 -10.03 0.35 -16.79
CA ALA A 219 -11.27 -0.33 -17.17
C ALA A 219 -11.26 -1.83 -16.81
N GLU A 220 -10.09 -2.47 -16.86
CA GLU A 220 -9.95 -3.87 -16.46
C GLU A 220 -10.00 -4.02 -14.94
N LEU A 221 -9.29 -3.15 -14.21
CA LEU A 221 -9.37 -3.11 -12.75
C LEU A 221 -10.80 -2.84 -12.26
N HIS A 222 -11.54 -1.95 -12.93
CA HIS A 222 -12.94 -1.69 -12.60
C HIS A 222 -13.81 -2.94 -12.72
N ARG A 223 -13.70 -3.68 -13.84
CA ARG A 223 -14.41 -4.96 -14.01
C ARG A 223 -13.99 -5.99 -12.96
N ALA A 224 -12.71 -6.06 -12.63
CA ALA A 224 -12.22 -6.95 -11.59
C ALA A 224 -12.86 -6.63 -10.23
N LEU A 225 -12.99 -5.35 -9.88
CA LEU A 225 -13.67 -4.88 -8.67
C LEU A 225 -15.17 -5.23 -8.67
N GLU A 226 -15.86 -5.11 -9.80
CA GLU A 226 -17.28 -5.49 -9.94
C GLU A 226 -17.52 -7.00 -9.80
N ALA A 227 -16.53 -7.80 -10.19
CA ALA A 227 -16.60 -9.27 -10.14
C ALA A 227 -16.08 -9.88 -8.81
N VAL A 228 -15.76 -9.07 -7.80
CA VAL A 228 -15.22 -9.59 -6.53
C VAL A 228 -16.29 -10.36 -5.77
N GLU A 229 -15.96 -11.59 -5.39
CA GLU A 229 -16.71 -12.38 -4.42
C GLU A 229 -16.02 -12.33 -3.06
N ARG A 230 -16.79 -12.11 -1.98
CA ARG A 230 -16.24 -12.11 -0.63
C ARG A 230 -15.94 -13.54 -0.20
N LEU A 231 -14.65 -13.83 -0.05
CA LEU A 231 -14.19 -15.09 0.52
C LEU A 231 -14.20 -14.97 2.05
N HIS A 232 -14.52 -16.07 2.72
CA HIS A 232 -14.59 -16.13 4.16
C HIS A 232 -13.16 -16.07 4.72
N VAL A 233 -12.82 -14.99 5.42
CA VAL A 233 -11.43 -14.70 5.82
C VAL A 233 -10.85 -15.80 6.72
N ALA A 234 -11.70 -16.47 7.51
CA ALA A 234 -11.32 -17.63 8.31
C ALA A 234 -10.67 -18.76 7.49
N ASP A 235 -11.00 -18.90 6.21
CA ASP A 235 -10.51 -19.98 5.34
C ASP A 235 -9.10 -19.70 4.78
N ARG A 236 -8.54 -18.49 4.98
CA ARG A 236 -7.15 -18.16 4.61
C ARG A 236 -6.18 -19.10 5.32
N THR A 237 -5.29 -19.78 4.59
CA THR A 237 -4.35 -20.75 5.17
C THR A 237 -2.89 -20.32 5.12
N PHE A 238 -2.59 -19.20 4.45
CA PHE A 238 -1.24 -18.72 4.15
C PHE A 238 -0.78 -17.57 5.03
#